data_AF-A0AA36JR93-F1
#
_entry.id   AF-A0AA36JR93-F1
#
_cell.length_a   1.000
_cell.length_b   1.000
_cell.length_c   1.000
_cell.angle_alpha   90.00
_cell.angle_beta   90.00
_cell.angle_gamma   90.00
#
_symmetry.space_group_name_H-M   'P 1'
#
loop_
_entity.id
_entity.type
_entity.pdbx_description
1 polymer ?
#
loop_
_entity_poly.entity_id
_entity_poly.type
_entity_poly.pdbx_seq_one_letter_code
_entity_poly.pdbx_strand_id
1 'polypeptide(L)'
;MEPPEFGQALAELALSGFEDYVNKTLPLELKLDADFAEEFHGADHSRVNLAFRRWQRRVYAYANRDIYPESQLSADVLEGGWQSEFLAGGWARSMPLKEVNYSWPQLRQSSEFRKLQSHISELAKLYLKRSGSSFGNKFRIFTWAEVFRKGDALRPSAHTDGGLFMGRYWPQLKKNSLKFNFEDPRGINPPFGKTHTHSIEEGAMSMFPIWASHFITPNMKSRTAVCYAFIVYPEDGNTMDFEDDGTGKFKIERVPLK
;
A
#
# COMPACT_ATOMS: atom_id res chain seq x y z
N MET A 1 -5.19 -2.54 24.57
CA MET A 1 -6.09 -2.07 23.49
C MET A 1 -5.99 -0.56 23.47
N GLU A 2 -5.80 0.02 22.29
CA GLU A 2 -5.76 1.48 22.14
C GLU A 2 -7.12 2.11 22.43
N PRO A 3 -7.17 3.34 22.94
CA PRO A 3 -8.42 4.01 23.22
C PRO A 3 -9.09 4.47 21.90
N PRO A 4 -10.42 4.64 21.84
CA PRO A 4 -11.13 5.00 20.61
C PRO A 4 -10.58 6.24 19.89
N GLU A 5 -10.08 7.20 20.66
CA GLU A 5 -9.49 8.46 20.18
C GLU A 5 -8.28 8.23 19.28
N PHE A 6 -7.52 7.15 19.51
CA PHE A 6 -6.39 6.76 18.65
C PHE A 6 -6.86 6.42 17.23
N GLY A 7 -7.95 5.65 17.12
CA GLY A 7 -8.56 5.31 15.83
C GLY A 7 -9.14 6.55 15.16
N GLN A 8 -9.83 7.42 15.92
CA GLN A 8 -10.41 8.65 15.37
C GLN A 8 -9.35 9.59 14.80
N ALA A 9 -8.27 9.86 15.54
CA ALA A 9 -7.19 10.72 15.09
C ALA A 9 -6.48 10.18 13.82
N LEU A 10 -6.26 8.87 13.74
CA LEU A 10 -5.74 8.23 12.54
C LEU A 10 -6.71 8.34 11.35
N ALA A 11 -8.01 8.16 11.59
CA ALA A 11 -9.01 8.32 10.53
C ALA A 11 -9.06 9.75 10.00
N GLU A 12 -9.05 10.75 10.87
CA GLU A 12 -9.00 12.18 10.51
C GLU A 12 -7.73 12.52 9.72
N LEU A 13 -6.58 12.00 10.14
CA LEU A 13 -5.30 12.20 9.46
C LEU A 13 -5.33 11.67 8.02
N ALA A 14 -5.83 10.44 7.83
CA ALA A 14 -6.00 9.83 6.52
C ALA A 14 -7.01 10.58 5.65
N LEU A 15 -8.16 10.96 6.20
CA LEU A 15 -9.20 11.70 5.48
C LEU A 15 -8.70 13.07 5.03
N SER A 16 -8.05 13.83 5.92
CA SER A 16 -7.48 15.14 5.57
C SER A 16 -6.47 15.03 4.43
N GLY A 17 -5.55 14.06 4.50
CA GLY A 17 -4.57 13.87 3.43
C GLY A 17 -5.17 13.38 2.12
N PHE A 18 -6.22 12.54 2.19
CA PHE A 18 -6.96 12.11 1.01
C PHE A 18 -7.71 13.27 0.35
N GLU A 19 -8.40 14.12 1.13
CA GLU A 19 -9.08 15.31 0.60
C GLU A 19 -8.08 16.30 -0.01
N ASP A 20 -6.96 16.56 0.66
CA ASP A 20 -5.91 17.43 0.09
C ASP A 20 -5.34 16.84 -1.20
N TYR A 21 -5.10 15.53 -1.24
CA TYR A 21 -4.63 14.85 -2.44
C TYR A 21 -5.63 15.00 -3.59
N VAL A 22 -6.89 14.61 -3.37
CA VAL A 22 -7.93 14.60 -4.41
C VAL A 22 -8.21 16.01 -4.93
N ASN A 23 -8.26 17.01 -4.06
CA ASN A 23 -8.67 18.36 -4.45
C ASN A 23 -7.52 19.23 -4.98
N LYS A 24 -6.26 18.93 -4.63
CA LYS A 24 -5.10 19.78 -4.99
C LYS A 24 -4.05 19.03 -5.79
N THR A 25 -3.59 17.89 -5.29
CA THR A 25 -2.44 17.19 -5.87
C THR A 25 -2.81 16.39 -7.12
N LEU A 26 -3.88 15.59 -7.06
CA LEU A 26 -4.29 14.71 -8.15
C LEU A 26 -4.57 15.51 -9.45
N PRO A 27 -5.32 16.63 -9.45
CA PRO A 27 -5.50 17.43 -10.68
C PRO A 27 -4.18 17.94 -11.26
N LEU A 28 -3.21 18.26 -10.41
CA LEU A 28 -1.88 18.71 -10.84
C LEU A 28 -1.05 17.56 -11.41
N GLU A 29 -1.07 16.38 -10.78
CA GLU A 29 -0.41 15.17 -11.31
C GLU A 29 -0.99 14.80 -12.69
N LEU A 30 -2.31 14.79 -12.86
CA LEU A 30 -2.97 14.49 -14.13
C LEU A 30 -2.67 15.54 -15.22
N LYS A 31 -2.43 16.80 -14.83
CA LYS A 31 -2.02 17.85 -15.77
C LYS A 31 -0.57 17.70 -16.23
N LEU A 32 0.32 17.25 -15.35
CA LEU A 32 1.76 17.18 -15.59
C LEU A 32 2.21 15.85 -16.20
N ASP A 33 1.48 14.76 -15.97
CA ASP A 33 1.77 13.41 -16.43
C ASP A 33 0.60 12.91 -17.29
N ALA A 34 0.69 13.18 -18.60
CA ALA A 34 -0.37 12.88 -19.56
C ALA A 34 -0.68 11.38 -19.64
N ASP A 35 0.35 10.55 -19.52
CA ASP A 35 0.22 9.10 -19.57
C ASP A 35 -0.48 8.56 -18.30
N PHE A 36 -0.16 9.12 -17.13
CA PHE A 36 -0.92 8.83 -15.90
C PHE A 36 -2.38 9.30 -16.02
N ALA A 37 -2.63 10.42 -16.69
CA ALA A 37 -3.99 10.86 -16.93
C ALA A 37 -4.78 9.87 -17.79
N GLU A 38 -4.17 9.34 -18.86
CA GLU A 38 -4.78 8.31 -19.68
C GLU A 38 -5.10 7.04 -18.85
N GLU A 39 -4.13 6.55 -18.07
CA GLU A 39 -4.32 5.40 -17.17
C GLU A 39 -5.47 5.65 -16.17
N PHE A 40 -5.46 6.83 -15.52
CA PHE A 40 -6.46 7.19 -14.51
C PHE A 40 -7.88 7.28 -15.11
N HIS A 41 -8.01 7.81 -16.32
CA HIS A 41 -9.30 7.93 -16.99
C HIS A 41 -9.79 6.60 -17.58
N GLY A 42 -8.87 5.68 -17.95
CA GLY A 42 -9.19 4.32 -18.38
C GLY A 42 -9.51 3.36 -17.23
N ALA A 43 -9.02 3.64 -16.02
CA ALA A 43 -9.30 2.85 -14.83
C ALA A 43 -10.74 3.06 -14.31
N ASP A 44 -11.30 2.02 -13.68
CA ASP A 44 -12.66 1.99 -13.16
C ASP A 44 -12.71 2.30 -11.64
N HIS A 45 -13.50 1.53 -10.89
CA HIS A 45 -13.51 1.47 -9.44
C HIS A 45 -12.11 1.44 -8.81
N SER A 46 -11.93 2.14 -7.69
CA SER A 46 -10.67 2.24 -6.92
C SER A 46 -9.57 3.13 -7.53
N ARG A 47 -9.74 3.71 -8.72
CA ARG A 47 -8.71 4.55 -9.36
C ARG A 47 -8.15 5.67 -8.47
N VAL A 48 -9.00 6.29 -7.64
CA VAL A 48 -8.61 7.36 -6.73
C VAL A 48 -7.74 6.83 -5.58
N ASN A 49 -8.05 5.64 -5.06
CA ASN A 49 -7.21 4.98 -4.05
C ASN A 49 -5.88 4.50 -4.64
N LEU A 50 -5.88 4.01 -5.88
CA LEU A 50 -4.64 3.64 -6.59
C LEU A 50 -3.75 4.87 -6.81
N ALA A 51 -4.32 5.97 -7.28
CA ALA A 51 -3.65 7.26 -7.42
C ALA A 51 -3.11 7.76 -6.07
N PHE A 52 -3.92 7.69 -5.02
CA PHE A 52 -3.50 8.10 -3.67
C PHE A 52 -2.37 7.22 -3.13
N ARG A 53 -2.40 5.90 -3.36
CA ARG A 53 -1.30 4.99 -3.02
C ARG A 53 -0.03 5.34 -3.78
N ARG A 54 -0.11 5.65 -5.08
CA ARG A 54 1.02 6.11 -5.90
C ARG A 54 1.66 7.37 -5.31
N TRP A 55 0.86 8.37 -4.95
CA TRP A 55 1.36 9.58 -4.30
C TRP A 55 1.99 9.30 -2.93
N GLN A 56 1.36 8.48 -2.09
CA GLN A 56 1.88 8.10 -0.77
C GLN A 56 3.22 7.37 -0.84
N ARG A 57 3.46 6.60 -1.91
CA ARG A 57 4.78 6.02 -2.17
C ARG A 57 5.83 7.07 -2.44
N ARG A 58 5.52 8.06 -3.27
CA ARG A 58 6.42 9.19 -3.53
C ARG A 58 6.69 9.97 -2.24
N VAL A 59 5.66 10.18 -1.41
CA VAL A 59 5.81 10.74 -0.06
C VAL A 59 6.74 9.90 0.80
N TYR A 60 6.56 8.59 0.78
CA TYR A 60 7.38 7.68 1.56
C TYR A 60 8.85 7.71 1.11
N ALA A 61 9.08 7.62 -0.20
CA ALA A 61 10.40 7.72 -0.81
C ALA A 61 11.07 9.05 -0.48
N TYR A 62 10.36 10.17 -0.66
CA TYR A 62 10.84 11.52 -0.36
C TYR A 62 11.28 11.66 1.11
N ALA A 63 10.45 11.19 2.04
CA ALA A 63 10.73 11.29 3.47
C ALA A 63 11.89 10.40 3.95
N ASN A 64 12.33 9.44 3.14
CA ASN A 64 13.40 8.52 3.50
C ASN A 64 14.57 8.59 2.50
N ARG A 65 14.77 9.71 1.82
CA ARG A 65 15.88 9.90 0.86
C ARG A 65 17.27 9.68 1.45
N ASP A 66 17.44 9.98 2.74
CA ASP A 66 18.70 9.74 3.45
C ASP A 66 18.97 8.24 3.67
N ILE A 67 17.91 7.43 3.63
CA ILE A 67 17.95 5.97 3.82
C ILE A 67 17.95 5.24 2.46
N TYR A 68 17.26 5.79 1.46
CA TYR A 68 17.13 5.25 0.11
C TYR A 68 17.66 6.28 -0.89
N PRO A 69 18.90 6.11 -1.38
CA PRO A 69 19.42 6.88 -2.50
C PRO A 69 18.41 6.94 -3.63
N GLU A 70 18.32 8.08 -4.33
CA GLU A 70 17.40 8.26 -5.45
C GLU A 70 17.61 7.20 -6.56
N SER A 71 18.82 6.68 -6.72
CA SER A 71 19.14 5.55 -7.59
C SER A 71 18.42 4.25 -7.20
N GLN A 72 18.16 4.00 -5.91
CA GLN A 72 17.41 2.85 -5.41
C GLN A 72 15.89 3.04 -5.51
N LEU A 73 15.44 4.27 -5.79
CA LEU A 73 14.06 4.63 -6.05
C LEU A 73 13.76 4.71 -7.56
N SER A 74 14.79 4.55 -8.40
CA SER A 74 14.66 4.52 -9.84
C SER A 74 14.17 3.14 -10.30
N ALA A 75 13.13 3.15 -11.13
CA ALA A 75 12.78 2.00 -11.92
C ALA A 75 13.70 2.01 -13.15
N ASP A 76 14.78 1.23 -13.06
CA ASP A 76 15.40 0.45 -14.15
C ASP A 76 16.90 0.28 -13.92
N VAL A 77 17.28 -0.91 -13.45
CA VAL A 77 18.52 -1.58 -13.86
C VAL A 77 18.18 -3.05 -14.07
N LEU A 78 17.51 -3.36 -15.18
CA LEU A 78 17.81 -4.56 -15.96
C LEU A 78 17.60 -4.19 -17.44
N GLU A 79 18.74 -4.02 -18.10
CA GLU A 79 18.85 -3.93 -19.55
C GLU A 79 18.27 -5.19 -20.21
N GLY A 80 17.41 -5.00 -21.22
CA GLY A 80 17.21 -5.98 -22.28
C GLY A 80 15.88 -6.73 -22.30
N GLY A 81 14.86 -6.13 -22.92
CA GLY A 81 13.69 -6.88 -23.34
C GLY A 81 12.61 -6.00 -23.96
N TRP A 82 12.46 -6.05 -25.28
CA TRP A 82 11.49 -5.31 -26.10
C TRP A 82 9.99 -5.56 -25.76
N GLN A 83 9.69 -6.25 -24.66
CA GLN A 83 8.33 -6.44 -24.13
C GLN A 83 8.02 -5.54 -22.92
N SER A 84 9.00 -4.79 -22.40
CA SER A 84 8.75 -3.87 -21.29
C SER A 84 7.90 -2.67 -21.71
N GLU A 85 7.88 -2.18 -22.95
CA GLU A 85 7.11 -0.96 -23.26
C GLU A 85 5.57 -1.10 -23.15
N PHE A 86 5.02 -2.32 -23.22
CA PHE A 86 3.56 -2.55 -23.14
C PHE A 86 3.07 -2.88 -21.72
N LEU A 87 3.96 -3.20 -20.78
CA LEU A 87 3.66 -3.47 -19.36
C LEU A 87 4.47 -2.59 -18.38
N ALA A 88 5.53 -1.93 -18.83
CA ALA A 88 6.38 -0.99 -18.09
C ALA A 88 5.94 0.48 -18.23
N GLY A 89 4.67 0.71 -18.62
CA GLY A 89 4.04 2.03 -18.57
C GLY A 89 3.86 2.62 -17.15
N GLY A 90 4.35 1.97 -16.09
CA GLY A 90 4.02 2.33 -14.71
C GLY A 90 5.11 3.01 -13.87
N TRP A 91 6.41 2.77 -14.13
CA TRP A 91 7.43 2.99 -13.09
C TRP A 91 8.65 3.82 -13.47
N ALA A 92 9.04 3.91 -14.75
CA ALA A 92 10.07 4.88 -15.19
C ALA A 92 9.68 6.35 -14.90
N ARG A 93 8.42 6.61 -14.49
CA ARG A 93 7.87 7.90 -14.03
C ARG A 93 7.90 8.08 -12.50
N SER A 94 8.77 7.35 -11.79
CA SER A 94 8.90 7.41 -10.32
C SER A 94 9.57 8.70 -9.80
N MET A 95 10.19 9.48 -10.68
CA MET A 95 10.75 10.77 -10.30
C MET A 95 9.62 11.70 -9.79
N PRO A 96 9.78 12.32 -8.61
CA PRO A 96 8.80 13.27 -8.12
C PRO A 96 8.68 14.42 -9.11
N LEU A 97 7.45 14.66 -9.60
CA LEU A 97 7.12 15.82 -10.41
C LEU A 97 7.51 17.09 -9.63
N LYS A 98 8.37 17.94 -10.21
CA LYS A 98 9.02 19.05 -9.49
C LYS A 98 8.02 20.04 -8.88
N GLU A 99 6.86 20.18 -9.51
CA GLU A 99 5.79 21.08 -9.12
C GLU A 99 4.85 20.47 -8.07
N VAL A 100 4.96 19.18 -7.78
CA VAL A 100 4.09 18.47 -6.84
C VAL A 100 4.74 18.32 -5.47
N ASN A 101 3.99 18.63 -4.41
CA ASN A 101 4.47 18.47 -3.04
C ASN A 101 4.29 17.02 -2.55
N TYR A 102 5.40 16.36 -2.19
CA TYR A 102 5.45 15.01 -1.65
C TYR A 102 5.90 14.94 -0.18
N SER A 103 5.78 16.01 0.60
CA SER A 103 6.29 16.02 1.98
C SER A 103 5.35 15.39 3.02
N TRP A 104 4.03 15.44 2.80
CA TRP A 104 2.94 15.10 3.74
C TRP A 104 3.35 15.12 5.24
N PRO A 105 3.78 16.28 5.77
CA PRO A 105 4.40 16.36 7.09
C PRO A 105 3.46 15.93 8.22
N GLN A 106 2.15 16.17 8.08
CA GLN A 106 1.13 15.81 9.06
C GLN A 106 1.16 14.32 9.39
N LEU A 107 1.31 13.45 8.38
CA LEU A 107 1.39 12.00 8.59
C LEU A 107 2.63 11.61 9.38
N ARG A 108 3.79 12.16 9.00
CA ARG A 108 5.10 11.78 9.58
C ARG A 108 5.33 12.36 10.98
N GLN A 109 4.73 13.50 11.25
CA GLN A 109 4.85 14.20 12.53
C GLN A 109 3.79 13.74 13.54
N SER A 110 2.71 13.09 13.10
CA SER A 110 1.68 12.52 13.97
C SER A 110 2.25 11.48 14.94
N SER A 111 1.97 11.69 16.23
CA SER A 111 2.25 10.74 17.32
C SER A 111 1.50 9.42 17.12
N GLU A 112 0.27 9.48 16.64
CA GLU A 112 -0.63 8.35 16.45
C GLU A 112 -0.12 7.47 15.32
N PHE A 113 0.33 8.06 14.20
CA PHE A 113 0.91 7.30 13.10
C PHE A 113 2.21 6.60 13.52
N ARG A 114 3.08 7.28 14.29
CA ARG A 114 4.29 6.65 14.84
C ARG A 114 3.96 5.49 15.79
N LYS A 115 2.94 5.68 16.63
CA LYS A 115 2.46 4.62 17.53
C LYS A 115 1.88 3.44 16.75
N LEU A 116 1.13 3.69 15.67
CA LEU A 116 0.68 2.66 14.74
C LEU A 116 1.86 1.88 14.13
N GLN A 117 2.91 2.57 13.66
CA GLN A 117 4.13 1.91 13.16
C GLN A 117 4.78 1.00 14.21
N SER A 118 4.82 1.44 15.48
CA SER A 118 5.34 0.61 16.58
C SER A 118 4.52 -0.67 16.76
N HIS A 119 3.19 -0.57 16.79
CA HIS A 119 2.31 -1.74 16.90
C HIS A 119 2.46 -2.69 15.72
N ILE A 120 2.53 -2.15 14.50
CA ILE A 120 2.76 -2.98 13.30
C ILE A 120 4.10 -3.70 13.43
N SER A 121 5.16 -3.04 13.89
CA SER A 121 6.47 -3.67 14.11
C SER A 121 6.44 -4.77 15.17
N GLU A 122 5.75 -4.56 16.29
CA GLU A 122 5.62 -5.59 17.32
C GLU A 122 4.83 -6.80 16.84
N LEU A 123 3.68 -6.56 16.19
CA LEU A 123 2.84 -7.63 15.64
C LEU A 123 3.52 -8.35 14.47
N ALA A 124 4.33 -7.65 13.67
CA ALA A 124 5.13 -8.24 12.61
C ALA A 124 6.08 -9.31 13.14
N LYS A 125 6.79 -9.04 14.24
CA LYS A 125 7.68 -10.02 14.89
C LYS A 125 6.91 -11.26 15.35
N LEU A 126 5.74 -11.05 15.95
CA LEU A 126 4.88 -12.14 16.42
C LEU A 126 4.33 -12.97 15.25
N TYR A 127 3.90 -12.31 14.17
CA TYR A 127 3.40 -12.96 12.97
C TYR A 127 4.48 -13.83 12.31
N LEU A 128 5.68 -13.30 12.09
CA LEU A 128 6.81 -14.04 11.50
C LEU A 128 7.23 -15.23 12.36
N LYS A 129 7.30 -15.03 13.68
CA LYS A 129 7.59 -16.12 14.62
C LYS A 129 6.52 -17.21 14.52
N ARG A 130 5.24 -16.84 14.44
CA ARG A 130 4.12 -17.79 14.34
C ARG A 130 4.05 -18.49 13.00
N SER A 131 4.48 -17.84 11.91
CA SER A 131 4.53 -18.44 10.58
C SER A 131 5.72 -19.40 10.40
N GLY A 132 6.50 -19.66 11.46
CA GLY A 132 7.69 -20.51 11.40
C GLY A 132 8.83 -19.91 10.58
N SER A 133 8.81 -18.60 10.35
CA SER A 133 9.83 -17.93 9.58
C SER A 133 11.13 -17.79 10.37
N SER A 134 12.26 -18.01 9.70
CA SER A 134 13.60 -17.77 10.22
C SER A 134 14.10 -16.33 10.00
N PHE A 135 13.28 -15.44 9.43
CA PHE A 135 13.66 -14.03 9.26
C PHE A 135 14.01 -13.40 10.61
N GLY A 136 15.05 -12.57 10.61
CA GLY A 136 15.47 -11.84 11.80
C GLY A 136 14.40 -10.88 12.31
N ASN A 137 14.66 -10.26 13.46
CA ASN A 137 13.76 -9.25 14.05
C ASN A 137 13.81 -7.88 13.34
N LYS A 138 14.45 -7.82 12.17
CA LYS A 138 14.66 -6.62 11.37
C LYS A 138 13.95 -6.78 10.04
N PHE A 139 13.13 -5.81 9.71
CA PHE A 139 12.32 -5.75 8.50
C PHE A 139 11.97 -4.29 8.24
N ARG A 140 11.49 -4.02 7.03
CA ARG A 140 11.00 -2.70 6.62
C ARG A 140 9.49 -2.73 6.52
N ILE A 141 8.83 -1.65 6.91
CA ILE A 141 7.37 -1.53 6.85
C ILE A 141 7.04 -0.34 5.96
N PHE A 142 6.33 -0.60 4.87
CA PHE A 142 5.66 0.45 4.10
C PHE A 142 4.19 0.46 4.50
N THR A 143 3.72 1.57 5.07
CA THR A 143 2.32 1.76 5.46
C THR A 143 1.71 2.92 4.70
N TRP A 144 0.48 2.75 4.21
CA TRP A 144 -0.29 3.76 3.51
C TRP A 144 -1.75 3.74 3.94
N ALA A 145 -2.44 4.86 3.76
CA ALA A 145 -3.85 5.00 4.01
C ALA A 145 -4.66 4.70 2.73
N GLU A 146 -5.85 4.12 2.91
CA GLU A 146 -6.87 3.93 1.88
C GLU A 146 -8.20 4.42 2.42
N VAL A 147 -8.98 5.06 1.55
CA VAL A 147 -10.25 5.71 1.91
C VAL A 147 -11.35 5.18 1.00
N PHE A 148 -12.34 4.52 1.59
CA PHE A 148 -13.47 3.94 0.87
C PHE A 148 -14.74 4.75 1.15
N ARG A 149 -15.09 5.67 0.24
CA ARG A 149 -16.39 6.34 0.23
C ARG A 149 -17.47 5.36 -0.24
N LYS A 150 -18.74 5.77 -0.14
CA LYS A 150 -19.87 4.93 -0.57
C LYS A 150 -19.69 4.47 -2.03
N GLY A 151 -19.73 3.17 -2.25
CA GLY A 151 -19.53 2.55 -3.57
C GLY A 151 -18.08 2.24 -3.93
N ASP A 152 -17.10 2.79 -3.21
CA ASP A 152 -15.69 2.46 -3.42
C ASP A 152 -15.42 1.01 -2.97
N ALA A 153 -14.56 0.33 -3.72
CA ALA A 153 -14.16 -1.05 -3.51
C ALA A 153 -12.64 -1.19 -3.67
N LEU A 154 -12.12 -2.40 -3.49
CA LEU A 154 -10.79 -2.80 -3.94
C LEU A 154 -10.94 -4.04 -4.81
N ARG A 155 -10.39 -3.99 -6.03
CA ARG A 155 -10.36 -5.13 -6.95
C ARG A 155 -9.51 -6.29 -6.38
N PRO A 156 -9.79 -7.54 -6.81
CA PRO A 156 -8.90 -8.66 -6.54
C PRO A 156 -7.46 -8.35 -6.94
N SER A 157 -6.55 -8.57 -5.98
CA SER A 157 -5.12 -8.40 -6.19
C SER A 157 -4.35 -9.27 -5.20
N ALA A 158 -3.15 -9.67 -5.60
CA ALA A 158 -2.14 -10.25 -4.72
C ALA A 158 -0.85 -9.44 -4.88
N HIS A 159 -0.01 -9.45 -3.85
CA HIS A 159 1.31 -8.83 -3.91
C HIS A 159 2.37 -9.92 -4.08
N THR A 160 3.25 -9.72 -5.05
CA THR A 160 4.34 -10.66 -5.38
C THR A 160 5.72 -9.98 -5.34
N ASP A 161 5.76 -8.74 -4.85
CA ASP A 161 6.93 -7.87 -4.71
C ASP A 161 7.91 -8.27 -3.58
N GLY A 162 8.08 -9.56 -3.29
CA GLY A 162 9.06 -10.06 -2.34
C GLY A 162 8.83 -9.66 -0.86
N GLY A 163 7.70 -9.03 -0.53
CA GLY A 163 7.34 -8.82 0.87
C GLY A 163 7.06 -10.14 1.59
N LEU A 164 7.12 -10.11 2.92
CA LEU A 164 6.92 -11.28 3.78
C LEU A 164 5.44 -11.53 4.02
N PHE A 165 4.70 -10.47 4.32
CA PHE A 165 3.26 -10.49 4.56
C PHE A 165 2.70 -9.07 4.45
N MET A 166 1.37 -8.98 4.39
CA MET A 166 0.62 -7.73 4.35
C MET A 166 -0.34 -7.67 5.55
N GLY A 167 -0.74 -6.46 5.92
CA GLY A 167 -1.86 -6.29 6.83
C GLY A 167 -2.63 -5.00 6.59
N ARG A 168 -3.75 -4.89 7.32
CA ARG A 168 -4.68 -3.77 7.27
C ARG A 168 -5.17 -3.46 8.67
N TYR A 169 -5.04 -2.22 9.09
CA TYR A 169 -5.64 -1.69 10.33
C TYR A 169 -6.83 -0.80 9.99
N TRP A 170 -7.97 -0.96 10.69
CA TRP A 170 -9.24 -0.29 10.37
C TRP A 170 -9.62 0.75 11.43
N PRO A 171 -9.02 1.96 11.44
CA PRO A 171 -9.33 3.00 12.43
C PRO A 171 -10.78 3.50 12.38
N GLN A 172 -11.42 3.44 11.20
CA GLN A 172 -12.80 3.87 11.02
C GLN A 172 -13.54 2.92 10.09
N LEU A 173 -14.57 2.25 10.61
CA LEU A 173 -15.38 1.31 9.84
C LEU A 173 -16.79 1.21 10.42
N LYS A 174 -17.82 1.29 9.58
CA LYS A 174 -19.18 0.97 10.03
C LYS A 174 -19.41 -0.54 9.88
N LYS A 175 -19.93 -1.20 10.92
CA LYS A 175 -20.28 -2.63 10.84
C LYS A 175 -21.08 -2.96 9.57
N ASN A 176 -20.66 -4.02 8.87
CA ASN A 176 -21.24 -4.48 7.60
C ASN A 176 -21.18 -3.43 6.46
N SER A 177 -20.25 -2.47 6.49
CA SER A 177 -20.06 -1.53 5.39
C SER A 177 -19.23 -2.12 4.26
N LEU A 178 -18.21 -2.91 4.62
CA LEU A 178 -17.28 -3.57 3.72
C LEU A 178 -17.13 -5.03 4.17
N LYS A 179 -16.77 -5.90 3.23
CA LYS A 179 -16.31 -7.26 3.50
C LYS A 179 -14.90 -7.40 2.97
N PHE A 180 -14.02 -7.99 3.77
CA PHE A 180 -12.67 -8.31 3.35
C PHE A 180 -12.63 -9.78 2.93
N ASN A 181 -12.27 -10.05 1.68
CA ASN A 181 -12.38 -11.37 1.10
C ASN A 181 -11.02 -11.87 0.62
N PHE A 182 -10.82 -13.18 0.74
CA PHE A 182 -9.65 -13.90 0.25
C PHE A 182 -10.09 -14.97 -0.73
N GLU A 183 -9.38 -15.10 -1.84
CA GLU A 183 -9.61 -16.18 -2.80
C GLU A 183 -8.72 -17.39 -2.44
N ASP A 184 -9.23 -18.59 -2.68
CA ASP A 184 -8.47 -19.82 -2.45
C ASP A 184 -7.23 -19.86 -3.37
N PRO A 185 -6.01 -19.89 -2.81
CA PRO A 185 -4.78 -19.86 -3.60
C PRO A 185 -4.56 -21.14 -4.43
N ARG A 186 -5.33 -22.20 -4.19
CA ARG A 186 -5.18 -23.50 -4.88
C ARG A 186 -5.84 -23.52 -6.27
N GLY A 187 -6.43 -22.40 -6.71
CA GLY A 187 -7.00 -22.23 -8.03
C GLY A 187 -8.53 -22.37 -8.06
N ILE A 188 -9.11 -22.24 -9.26
CA ILE A 188 -10.56 -22.15 -9.47
C ILE A 188 -11.29 -23.50 -9.55
N ASN A 189 -10.54 -24.60 -9.70
CA ASN A 189 -11.13 -25.91 -9.94
C ASN A 189 -11.65 -26.55 -8.66
N PRO A 190 -12.85 -27.16 -8.65
CA PRO A 190 -13.35 -27.90 -7.49
C PRO A 190 -12.35 -28.96 -6.99
N PRO A 191 -12.18 -29.13 -5.67
CA PRO A 191 -12.96 -28.54 -4.57
C PRO A 191 -12.51 -27.13 -4.11
N PHE A 192 -11.58 -26.49 -4.84
CA PHE A 192 -11.04 -25.17 -4.57
C PHE A 192 -11.92 -24.05 -5.17
N GLY A 193 -11.37 -22.84 -5.32
CA GLY A 193 -12.05 -21.70 -5.94
C GLY A 193 -13.04 -20.98 -5.02
N LYS A 194 -13.00 -21.25 -3.72
CA LYS A 194 -13.90 -20.61 -2.75
C LYS A 194 -13.37 -19.23 -2.35
N THR A 195 -14.31 -18.32 -2.08
CA THR A 195 -14.02 -17.05 -1.44
C THR A 195 -14.25 -17.16 0.06
N HIS A 196 -13.25 -16.80 0.86
CA HIS A 196 -13.34 -16.72 2.31
C HIS A 196 -13.58 -15.27 2.72
N THR A 197 -14.74 -14.99 3.31
CA THR A 197 -15.06 -13.66 3.84
C THR A 197 -14.61 -13.54 5.30
N HIS A 198 -13.79 -12.53 5.57
CA HIS A 198 -13.40 -12.12 6.91
C HIS A 198 -14.25 -10.93 7.36
N SER A 199 -14.85 -11.04 8.54
CA SER A 199 -15.57 -9.93 9.17
C SER A 199 -14.56 -8.97 9.80
N ILE A 200 -14.51 -7.74 9.30
CA ILE A 200 -13.64 -6.68 9.82
C ILE A 200 -14.44 -5.75 10.74
N GLU A 201 -13.78 -5.29 11.81
CA GLU A 201 -14.36 -4.39 12.82
C GLU A 201 -13.51 -3.12 12.96
N GLU A 202 -14.11 -2.04 13.45
CA GLU A 202 -13.39 -0.81 13.76
C GLU A 202 -12.36 -1.08 14.87
N GLY A 203 -11.12 -0.64 14.68
CA GLY A 203 -9.99 -0.94 15.54
C GLY A 203 -9.31 -2.29 15.29
N ALA A 204 -9.81 -3.13 14.38
CA ALA A 204 -9.20 -4.42 14.09
C ALA A 204 -7.97 -4.29 13.19
N MET A 205 -6.99 -5.18 13.40
CA MET A 205 -5.86 -5.39 12.49
C MET A 205 -5.91 -6.81 11.92
N SER A 206 -5.89 -6.92 10.59
CA SER A 206 -5.78 -8.19 9.87
C SER A 206 -4.38 -8.31 9.29
N MET A 207 -3.74 -9.48 9.42
CA MET A 207 -2.44 -9.79 8.85
C MET A 207 -2.53 -11.11 8.09
N PHE A 208 -1.94 -11.19 6.91
CA PHE A 208 -2.09 -12.32 6.00
C PHE A 208 -0.88 -12.45 5.07
N PRO A 209 -0.61 -13.66 4.52
CA PRO A 209 0.50 -13.87 3.61
C PRO A 209 0.40 -12.95 2.38
N ILE A 210 1.53 -12.41 1.92
CA ILE A 210 1.52 -11.38 0.88
C ILE A 210 0.92 -11.85 -0.46
N TRP A 211 1.13 -13.13 -0.75
CA TRP A 211 0.69 -13.81 -1.97
C TRP A 211 -0.81 -14.13 -1.96
N ALA A 212 -1.51 -13.93 -0.85
CA ALA A 212 -2.93 -14.23 -0.76
C ALA A 212 -3.73 -13.21 -1.59
N SER A 213 -4.41 -13.71 -2.64
CA SER A 213 -5.35 -12.89 -3.42
C SER A 213 -6.49 -12.41 -2.53
N HIS A 214 -6.71 -11.11 -2.53
CA HIS A 214 -7.68 -10.47 -1.66
C HIS A 214 -8.39 -9.30 -2.35
N PHE A 215 -9.59 -9.00 -1.88
CA PHE A 215 -10.39 -7.87 -2.36
C PHE A 215 -11.32 -7.34 -1.28
N ILE A 216 -11.81 -6.11 -1.49
CA ILE A 216 -12.75 -5.46 -0.59
C ILE A 216 -14.02 -5.14 -1.39
N THR A 217 -15.18 -5.60 -0.91
CA THR A 217 -16.47 -5.29 -1.56
C THR A 217 -16.77 -3.79 -1.50
N PRO A 218 -17.66 -3.26 -2.36
CA PRO A 218 -18.08 -1.87 -2.28
C PRO A 218 -18.56 -1.44 -0.89
N ASN A 219 -18.24 -0.21 -0.48
CA ASN A 219 -18.76 0.38 0.76
C ASN A 219 -20.27 0.65 0.62
N MET A 220 -21.08 -0.13 1.33
CA MET A 220 -22.54 -0.03 1.26
C MET A 220 -23.14 1.01 2.21
N LYS A 221 -22.32 1.70 3.01
CA LYS A 221 -22.77 2.71 3.99
C LYS A 221 -22.33 4.11 3.58
N SER A 222 -23.02 5.11 4.11
CA SER A 222 -22.67 6.53 3.90
C SER A 222 -21.41 6.95 4.67
N ARG A 223 -21.08 6.27 5.77
CA ARG A 223 -19.86 6.53 6.52
C ARG A 223 -18.66 6.04 5.71
N THR A 224 -17.74 6.94 5.40
CA THR A 224 -16.44 6.63 4.78
C THR A 224 -15.67 5.66 5.67
N ALA A 225 -15.18 4.56 5.10
CA ALA A 225 -14.27 3.67 5.80
C ALA A 225 -12.83 4.07 5.52
N VAL A 226 -11.97 3.94 6.51
CA VAL A 226 -10.55 4.25 6.42
C VAL A 226 -9.78 3.02 6.87
N CYS A 227 -8.74 2.64 6.12
CA CYS A 227 -7.77 1.66 6.58
C CYS A 227 -6.33 2.12 6.34
N TYR A 228 -5.44 1.70 7.23
CA TYR A 228 -4.00 1.74 7.00
C TYR A 228 -3.56 0.36 6.56
N ALA A 229 -3.27 0.21 5.27
CA ALA A 229 -2.67 -0.98 4.71
C ALA A 229 -1.15 -0.90 4.87
N PHE A 230 -0.50 -2.05 5.04
CA PHE A 230 0.95 -2.11 5.18
C PHE A 230 1.53 -3.40 4.61
N ILE A 231 2.74 -3.30 4.06
CA ILE A 231 3.55 -4.44 3.63
C ILE A 231 4.81 -4.47 4.47
N VAL A 232 5.21 -5.67 4.89
CA VAL A 232 6.45 -5.91 5.61
C VAL A 232 7.43 -6.60 4.67
N TYR A 233 8.57 -5.96 4.42
CA TYR A 233 9.66 -6.49 3.58
C TYR A 233 10.82 -7.00 4.44
N PRO A 234 11.67 -7.88 3.90
CA PRO A 234 12.99 -8.18 4.46
C PRO A 234 13.82 -6.91 4.81
N GLU A 235 14.85 -7.07 5.65
CA GLU A 235 15.76 -5.96 6.04
C GLU A 235 16.45 -5.32 4.82
N ASP A 236 16.80 -6.14 3.84
CA ASP A 236 17.38 -5.78 2.56
C ASP A 236 16.35 -5.30 1.51
N GLY A 237 15.08 -5.17 1.90
CA GLY A 237 14.02 -4.69 1.01
C GLY A 237 13.50 -5.79 0.09
N ASN A 238 12.95 -5.40 -1.06
CA ASN A 238 12.55 -6.37 -2.07
C ASN A 238 13.80 -6.81 -2.85
N THR A 239 14.20 -8.06 -2.67
CA THR A 239 15.33 -8.69 -3.39
C THR A 239 14.88 -9.53 -4.58
N MET A 240 13.58 -9.61 -4.86
CA MET A 240 13.02 -10.36 -5.97
C MET A 240 12.79 -9.43 -7.17
N ASP A 241 13.46 -9.74 -8.29
CA ASP A 241 13.18 -9.12 -9.59
C ASP A 241 11.90 -9.74 -10.17
N PHE A 242 10.73 -9.28 -9.72
CA PHE A 242 9.45 -9.59 -10.37
C PHE A 242 8.97 -8.40 -11.18
N GLU A 243 8.83 -8.58 -12.49
CA GLU A 243 8.42 -7.54 -13.45
C GLU A 243 6.91 -7.25 -13.45
N ASP A 244 6.11 -8.13 -12.84
CA ASP A 244 4.65 -8.11 -12.95
C ASP A 244 3.91 -7.45 -11.78
N ASP A 245 4.59 -7.13 -10.66
CA ASP A 245 3.94 -6.40 -9.58
C ASP A 245 4.00 -4.89 -9.87
N GLY A 246 2.95 -4.40 -10.55
CA GLY A 246 2.66 -2.97 -10.75
C GLY A 246 2.52 -2.18 -9.44
N THR A 247 2.74 -2.83 -8.30
CA THR A 247 2.77 -2.25 -6.98
C THR A 247 4.07 -2.49 -6.20
N GLY A 248 5.21 -2.94 -6.74
CA GLY A 248 6.40 -2.99 -5.87
C GLY A 248 7.74 -3.26 -6.51
N LYS A 249 8.63 -2.26 -6.43
CA LYS A 249 10.09 -2.48 -6.34
C LYS A 249 10.69 -1.45 -5.36
N PHE A 250 11.15 -1.91 -4.19
CA PHE A 250 12.19 -1.23 -3.42
C PHE A 250 13.42 -2.13 -3.49
N LYS A 251 14.22 -1.97 -4.54
CA LYS A 251 15.48 -2.68 -4.70
C LYS A 251 16.56 -1.91 -3.94
N ILE A 252 17.14 -2.50 -2.91
CA ILE A 252 18.24 -1.88 -2.17
C ILE A 252 19.56 -2.48 -2.67
N GLU A 253 20.28 -1.72 -3.47
CA GLU A 253 21.66 -2.06 -3.80
C GLU A 253 22.57 -1.68 -2.63
N ARG A 254 23.25 -2.66 -2.02
CA ARG A 254 24.27 -2.36 -1.02
C ARG A 254 25.43 -1.65 -1.69
N VAL A 255 25.57 -0.35 -1.46
CA VAL A 255 26.81 0.36 -1.82
C VAL A 255 27.92 -0.17 -0.91
N PRO A 256 28.98 -0.80 -1.44
CA PRO A 256 30.10 -1.22 -0.60
C PRO A 256 30.72 0.02 0.04
N LEU A 257 30.83 -0.01 1.37
CA LEU A 257 31.58 1.01 2.11
C LEU A 257 33.03 0.96 1.62
N LYS A 258 33.49 2.06 1.03
CA LYS A 258 34.90 2.26 0.66
C LYS A 258 35.74 2.53 1.89
#